data_AF-A0A1W5CT68-F1
#
_entry.id   AF-A0A1W5CT68-F1
#
_cell.length_a   1.000
_cell.length_b   1.000
_cell.length_c   1.000
_cell.angle_alpha   90.00
_cell.angle_beta   90.00
_cell.angle_gamma   90.00
#
_symmetry.space_group_name_H-M   'P 1'
#
loop_
_entity.id
_entity.type
_entity.pdbx_description
1 polymer ?
#
loop_
_entity_poly.entity_id
_entity_poly.type
_entity_poly.pdbx_seq_one_letter_code
_entity_poly.pdbx_strand_id
1 'polypeptide(L)'
;MDSLTSKSVSAERLAADCVDSMLSPKPGVLGYPNSAAQSTYYPNPITGEEVRMVSDTMVQNCIGVENTRIVKYPGADDGMAYTFDILQASIEKDGEPRLVGRLEAGVALSEAAKYCANEAQRQTLQKLQNSFRSGDLEAYREAQQIWVKDRSPKVEILFGFIEAYRDPYGTRAEFEGVVSVIDPEGSKALDALVERSQDFIAELPWVKDAAVDGKNGPFGSDLFEAPEYTSVHALTYCSSMVYLGINLPNFEDIRQTVGFKNVYIANRDQSLTNKELSYEVNAPSVHETERRRFLLHLQRSENQKIAIHELLGHGSGKLLSSASPAGVANFDVQNPPISPLTKRPIVTWYKKGETYNGVFGDLANSMEECRAECVGAYLMFKSELLAIFGYTEKSEVKASDCKHSMIISVYQHRKWGQAHGRGHFAMFRVLLAADNFMGLEVNKELKQLRVKIDETKLVYCGRKAMGDLLLHVHIHRCTADVEAAKNPKREIFVQANTVLEGDVVHVKEYDRTAEGVLQSWADRSFMLGL
;
A
#
# COMPACT_ATOMS: atom_id res chain seq x y z
N MET A 1 -19.38 21.21 39.24
CA MET A 1 -18.28 21.76 38.41
C MET A 1 -18.94 22.37 37.20
N ASP A 2 -18.65 23.62 36.89
CA ASP A 2 -19.14 24.25 35.66
C ASP A 2 -18.54 23.54 34.44
N SER A 3 -19.34 23.32 33.41
CA SER A 3 -18.87 22.75 32.14
C SER A 3 -17.80 23.66 31.53
N LEU A 4 -16.76 23.08 30.91
CA LEU A 4 -15.78 23.86 30.13
C LEU A 4 -16.45 24.65 28.99
N THR A 5 -17.59 24.17 28.49
CA THR A 5 -18.33 24.83 27.41
C THR A 5 -19.08 26.08 27.88
N SER A 6 -19.40 26.19 29.18
CA SER A 6 -20.16 27.33 29.72
C SER A 6 -19.37 28.62 29.84
N LYS A 7 -18.13 28.63 29.33
CA LYS A 7 -17.28 29.82 29.24
C LYS A 7 -17.63 30.72 28.04
N SER A 8 -18.45 30.24 27.09
CA SER A 8 -18.91 31.03 25.94
C SER A 8 -20.19 30.47 25.33
N VAL A 9 -21.15 31.33 25.00
CA VAL A 9 -22.38 30.96 24.28
C VAL A 9 -22.07 30.22 22.97
N SER A 10 -21.00 30.62 22.26
CA SER A 10 -20.57 29.93 21.04
C SER A 10 -20.07 28.52 21.33
N ALA A 11 -19.35 28.32 22.43
CA ALA A 11 -18.87 27.01 22.83
C ALA A 11 -20.00 26.10 23.31
N GLU A 12 -21.00 26.64 24.02
CA GLU A 12 -22.22 25.91 24.39
C GLU A 12 -23.00 25.47 23.15
N ARG A 13 -23.19 26.36 22.18
CA ARG A 13 -23.89 26.02 20.93
C ARG A 13 -23.16 24.94 20.14
N LEU A 14 -21.86 25.11 19.91
CA LEU A 14 -21.07 24.11 19.18
C LEU A 14 -21.06 22.76 19.90
N ALA A 15 -20.98 22.76 21.23
CA ALA A 15 -21.07 21.53 22.00
C ALA A 15 -22.44 20.87 21.86
N ALA A 16 -23.53 21.64 21.90
CA ALA A 16 -24.87 21.10 21.68
C ALA A 16 -25.02 20.46 20.28
N ASP A 17 -24.37 21.02 19.26
CA ASP A 17 -24.42 20.51 17.88
C ASP A 17 -23.65 19.19 17.68
N CYS A 18 -22.66 18.87 18.53
CA CYS A 18 -21.75 17.73 18.29
C CYS A 18 -21.58 16.75 19.45
N VAL A 19 -22.06 17.06 20.67
CA VAL A 19 -21.82 16.24 21.87
C VAL A 19 -22.33 14.82 21.72
N ASP A 20 -23.52 14.64 21.14
CA ASP A 20 -24.10 13.32 20.91
C ASP A 20 -23.24 12.50 19.94
N SER A 21 -22.76 13.13 18.87
CA SER A 21 -21.86 12.49 17.90
C SER A 21 -20.47 12.18 18.51
N MET A 22 -19.95 13.06 19.36
CA MET A 22 -18.66 12.86 20.05
C MET A 22 -18.70 11.70 21.05
N LEU A 23 -19.83 11.52 21.74
CA LEU A 23 -20.01 10.48 22.77
C LEU A 23 -20.58 9.18 22.22
N SER A 24 -21.10 9.19 20.99
CA SER A 24 -21.68 7.99 20.39
C SER A 24 -20.60 6.92 20.15
N PRO A 25 -20.81 5.67 20.59
CA PRO A 25 -19.89 4.58 20.31
C PRO A 25 -19.93 4.11 18.84
N LYS A 26 -20.90 4.61 18.06
CA LYS A 26 -21.09 4.27 16.66
C LYS A 26 -21.46 5.49 15.81
N PRO A 27 -21.03 5.55 14.55
CA PRO A 27 -20.17 4.58 13.85
C PRO A 27 -18.71 4.64 14.33
N GLY A 28 -18.10 3.47 14.56
CA GLY A 28 -16.78 3.34 15.20
C GLY A 28 -15.62 3.15 14.21
N VAL A 29 -15.92 3.00 12.92
CA VAL A 29 -14.91 2.82 11.86
C VAL A 29 -15.25 3.64 10.61
N LEU A 30 -14.26 3.86 9.75
CA LEU A 30 -14.48 4.43 8.42
C LEU A 30 -14.89 3.32 7.45
N GLY A 31 -15.86 3.58 6.58
CA GLY A 31 -16.41 2.60 5.65
C GLY A 31 -17.63 3.11 4.90
N TYR A 32 -18.25 2.29 4.07
CA TYR A 32 -19.56 2.63 3.49
C TYR A 32 -20.56 2.96 4.60
N PRO A 33 -21.34 4.05 4.49
CA PRO A 33 -22.25 4.48 5.55
C PRO A 33 -23.23 3.37 5.95
N ASN A 34 -23.17 2.95 7.22
CA ASN A 34 -24.10 2.01 7.84
C ASN A 34 -24.10 2.21 9.36
N SER A 35 -24.72 1.31 10.12
CA SER A 35 -24.81 1.44 11.59
C SER A 35 -23.47 1.32 12.33
N ALA A 36 -22.44 0.75 11.70
CA ALA A 36 -21.11 0.54 12.27
C ALA A 36 -20.03 1.46 11.65
N ALA A 37 -20.23 1.93 10.41
CA ALA A 37 -19.24 2.67 9.64
C ALA A 37 -19.76 3.97 9.04
N GLN A 38 -18.86 4.93 8.80
CA GLN A 38 -19.17 6.21 8.16
C GLN A 38 -18.13 6.61 7.12
N SER A 39 -18.55 7.42 6.15
CA SER A 39 -17.68 8.09 5.20
C SER A 39 -18.29 9.43 4.81
N THR A 40 -17.49 10.49 4.76
CA THR A 40 -17.95 11.80 4.26
C THR A 40 -17.70 11.97 2.76
N TYR A 41 -17.02 11.01 2.10
CA TYR A 41 -17.02 10.88 0.64
C TYR A 41 -18.40 10.48 0.12
N TYR A 42 -19.18 9.78 0.95
CA TYR A 42 -20.55 9.35 0.69
C TYR A 42 -21.45 9.74 1.87
N PRO A 43 -22.02 10.95 1.90
CA PRO A 43 -22.81 11.40 3.06
C PRO A 43 -24.06 10.56 3.34
N ASN A 44 -24.57 9.84 2.33
CA ASN A 44 -25.77 9.01 2.40
C ASN A 44 -25.44 7.54 2.09
N PRO A 45 -26.25 6.57 2.55
CA PRO A 45 -26.07 5.16 2.21
C PRO A 45 -25.98 4.93 0.70
N ILE A 46 -24.88 4.32 0.27
CA ILE A 46 -24.57 4.02 -1.13
C ILE A 46 -23.85 2.67 -1.20
N THR A 47 -24.05 1.94 -2.28
CA THR A 47 -23.38 0.66 -2.55
C THR A 47 -22.13 0.86 -3.42
N GLY A 48 -21.19 -0.07 -3.34
CA GLY A 48 -20.00 -0.04 -4.21
C GLY A 48 -20.35 -0.12 -5.71
N GLU A 49 -21.44 -0.81 -6.09
CA GLU A 49 -21.89 -0.88 -7.48
C GLU A 49 -22.41 0.46 -8.00
N GLU A 50 -23.14 1.20 -7.16
CA GLU A 50 -23.59 2.56 -7.48
C GLU A 50 -22.41 3.52 -7.61
N VAL A 51 -21.44 3.43 -6.70
CA VAL A 51 -20.20 4.23 -6.80
C VAL A 51 -19.47 3.91 -8.10
N ARG A 52 -19.33 2.63 -8.47
CA ARG A 52 -18.72 2.22 -9.74
C ARG A 52 -19.43 2.84 -10.94
N MET A 53 -20.77 2.72 -11.01
CA MET A 53 -21.56 3.27 -12.11
C MET A 53 -21.37 4.78 -12.27
N VAL A 54 -21.40 5.52 -11.16
CA VAL A 54 -21.17 6.97 -11.18
C VAL A 54 -19.74 7.29 -11.62
N SER A 55 -18.74 6.61 -11.07
CA SER A 55 -17.34 6.79 -11.46
C SER A 55 -17.08 6.47 -12.94
N ASP A 56 -17.66 5.39 -13.48
CA ASP A 56 -17.56 5.03 -14.90
C ASP A 56 -18.16 6.14 -15.78
N THR A 57 -19.29 6.71 -15.35
CA THR A 57 -19.95 7.83 -16.04
C THR A 57 -19.09 9.10 -15.99
N MET A 58 -18.45 9.39 -14.85
CA MET A 58 -17.51 10.50 -14.73
C MET A 58 -16.35 10.38 -15.71
N VAL A 59 -15.72 9.20 -15.77
CA VAL A 59 -14.60 8.92 -16.68
C VAL A 59 -15.02 9.07 -18.15
N GLN A 60 -16.21 8.60 -18.53
CA GLN A 60 -16.73 8.77 -19.89
C GLN A 60 -16.94 10.24 -20.28
N ASN A 61 -17.16 11.11 -19.30
CA ASN A 61 -17.33 12.55 -19.48
C ASN A 61 -16.05 13.34 -19.15
N CYS A 62 -14.90 12.66 -19.06
CA CYS A 62 -13.59 13.27 -18.76
C CYS A 62 -13.56 14.00 -17.40
N ILE A 63 -14.32 13.53 -16.42
CA ILE A 63 -14.31 14.05 -15.04
C ILE A 63 -13.47 13.12 -14.18
N GLY A 64 -12.43 13.66 -13.55
CA GLY A 64 -11.59 12.96 -12.58
C GLY A 64 -12.36 12.57 -11.31
N VAL A 65 -11.97 11.47 -10.67
CA VAL A 65 -12.68 10.95 -9.49
C VAL A 65 -12.03 11.39 -8.17
N GLU A 66 -10.74 11.67 -8.20
CA GLU A 66 -9.84 11.84 -7.06
C GLU A 66 -10.26 13.04 -6.19
N ASN A 67 -10.68 14.14 -6.79
CA ASN A 67 -11.10 15.36 -6.09
C ASN A 67 -12.63 15.48 -5.94
N THR A 68 -13.35 14.36 -5.80
CA THR A 68 -14.81 14.35 -5.77
C THR A 68 -15.43 13.66 -4.55
N ARG A 69 -16.72 13.93 -4.32
CA ARG A 69 -17.62 13.16 -3.44
C ARG A 69 -18.91 12.82 -4.19
N ILE A 70 -19.63 11.80 -3.74
CA ILE A 70 -20.95 11.45 -4.30
C ILE A 70 -22.02 11.63 -3.23
N VAL A 71 -23.12 12.31 -3.59
CA VAL A 71 -24.33 12.36 -2.77
C VAL A 71 -25.47 11.68 -3.49
N LYS A 72 -26.05 10.66 -2.87
CA LYS A 72 -27.22 9.94 -3.38
C LYS A 72 -28.50 10.53 -2.81
N TYR A 73 -29.49 10.74 -3.66
CA TYR A 73 -30.84 11.18 -3.33
C TYR A 73 -31.88 10.20 -3.86
N PRO A 74 -33.06 10.09 -3.22
CA PRO A 74 -34.22 9.50 -3.89
C PRO A 74 -34.50 10.24 -5.19
N GLY A 75 -34.91 9.52 -6.24
CA GLY A 75 -35.25 10.15 -7.50
C GLY A 75 -36.43 11.11 -7.36
N ALA A 76 -36.50 12.08 -8.26
CA ALA A 76 -37.61 13.02 -8.31
C ALA A 76 -38.87 12.35 -8.89
N ASP A 77 -39.95 13.10 -9.10
CA ASP A 77 -41.14 12.64 -9.83
C ASP A 77 -40.87 12.40 -11.34
N ASP A 78 -39.61 12.18 -11.73
CA ASP A 78 -39.13 11.94 -13.10
C ASP A 78 -39.05 10.46 -13.49
N GLY A 79 -39.47 9.56 -12.58
CA GLY A 79 -39.50 8.12 -12.80
C GLY A 79 -38.16 7.41 -12.54
N MET A 80 -37.13 8.13 -12.08
CA MET A 80 -35.88 7.52 -11.63
C MET A 80 -35.99 7.09 -10.16
N ALA A 81 -35.35 5.97 -9.80
CA ALA A 81 -35.35 5.51 -8.41
C ALA A 81 -34.42 6.38 -7.53
N TYR A 82 -33.32 6.87 -8.11
CA TYR A 82 -32.29 7.63 -7.41
C TYR A 82 -31.63 8.66 -8.34
N THR A 83 -31.16 9.75 -7.75
CA THR A 83 -30.32 10.77 -8.40
C THR A 83 -29.00 10.88 -7.64
N PHE A 84 -27.90 11.15 -8.36
CA PHE A 84 -26.56 11.27 -7.77
C PHE A 84 -25.95 12.62 -8.12
N ASP A 85 -25.53 13.37 -7.11
CA ASP A 85 -24.73 14.58 -7.28
C ASP A 85 -23.25 14.23 -7.15
N ILE A 86 -22.45 14.73 -8.10
CA ILE A 86 -20.99 14.68 -8.06
C ILE A 86 -20.50 16.03 -7.53
N LEU A 87 -19.91 16.03 -6.34
CA LEU A 87 -19.35 17.22 -5.73
C LEU A 87 -17.86 17.30 -6.04
N GLN A 88 -17.48 18.12 -7.02
CA GLN A 88 -16.09 18.38 -7.38
C GLN A 88 -15.50 19.49 -6.49
N ALA A 89 -14.27 19.31 -6.01
CA ALA A 89 -13.61 20.31 -5.18
C ALA A 89 -13.01 21.43 -6.04
N SER A 90 -13.54 22.65 -5.89
CA SER A 90 -13.10 23.86 -6.59
C SER A 90 -13.35 25.13 -5.76
N ILE A 91 -12.65 26.22 -6.08
CA ILE A 91 -12.94 27.56 -5.53
C ILE A 91 -14.10 28.20 -6.31
N GLU A 92 -14.04 28.13 -7.64
CA GLU A 92 -15.10 28.63 -8.50
C GLU A 92 -16.29 27.68 -8.49
N LYS A 93 -17.48 28.27 -8.58
CA LYS A 93 -18.73 27.53 -8.72
C LYS A 93 -19.21 27.69 -10.15
N ASP A 94 -19.82 26.64 -10.69
CA ASP A 94 -20.60 26.79 -11.91
C ASP A 94 -21.78 27.76 -11.67
N GLY A 95 -22.39 28.24 -12.76
CA GLY A 95 -23.47 29.23 -12.69
C GLY A 95 -24.73 28.79 -11.92
N GLU A 96 -24.99 27.47 -11.81
CA GLU A 96 -26.13 26.86 -11.08
C GLU A 96 -25.75 25.49 -10.44
N PRO A 97 -25.04 25.44 -9.29
CA PRO A 97 -25.19 24.35 -8.31
C PRO A 97 -25.29 24.79 -6.83
N ARG A 98 -25.99 23.97 -6.04
CA ARG A 98 -26.32 24.19 -4.62
C ARG A 98 -25.13 23.90 -3.69
N LEU A 99 -24.81 24.88 -2.85
CA LEU A 99 -23.60 24.96 -2.03
C LEU A 99 -23.47 23.88 -0.93
N VAL A 100 -22.38 23.10 -0.95
CA VAL A 100 -21.92 22.33 0.24
C VAL A 100 -20.37 22.38 0.36
N GLY A 101 -19.85 23.51 0.84
CA GLY A 101 -18.46 23.68 1.33
C GLY A 101 -17.62 24.76 0.64
N ARG A 102 -16.75 25.45 1.40
CA ARG A 102 -15.70 26.37 0.91
C ARG A 102 -14.33 25.78 1.22
N LEU A 103 -13.45 25.70 0.22
CA LEU A 103 -12.00 25.53 0.37
C LEU A 103 -11.33 26.83 -0.10
N GLU A 104 -10.76 27.62 0.80
CA GLU A 104 -9.92 28.76 0.42
C GLU A 104 -8.47 28.29 0.31
N ALA A 105 -8.09 27.74 -0.84
CA ALA A 105 -6.71 27.41 -1.18
C ALA A 105 -6.28 28.09 -2.49
N GLY A 106 -6.54 29.39 -2.62
CA GLY A 106 -6.20 30.17 -3.82
C GLY A 106 -5.16 31.28 -3.62
N VAL A 107 -5.10 31.86 -2.42
CA VAL A 107 -4.32 33.09 -2.17
C VAL A 107 -2.83 32.78 -1.99
N ALA A 108 -2.49 31.72 -1.26
CA ALA A 108 -1.09 31.42 -0.89
C ALA A 108 -0.22 30.95 -2.07
N LEU A 109 -0.76 30.16 -3.01
CA LEU A 109 0.00 29.65 -4.16
C LEU A 109 0.42 30.76 -5.13
N SER A 110 -0.43 31.79 -5.30
CA SER A 110 -0.11 32.95 -6.14
C SER A 110 1.08 33.76 -5.59
N GLU A 111 1.21 33.83 -4.26
CA GLU A 111 2.32 34.49 -3.60
C GLU A 111 3.59 33.64 -3.69
N ALA A 112 3.48 32.32 -3.48
CA ALA A 112 4.58 31.37 -3.60
C ALA A 112 5.23 31.39 -5.00
N ALA A 113 4.44 31.58 -6.07
CA ALA A 113 4.93 31.64 -7.45
C ALA A 113 5.93 32.79 -7.72
N LYS A 114 6.02 33.79 -6.83
CA LYS A 114 7.03 34.86 -6.90
C LYS A 114 8.43 34.40 -6.48
N TYR A 115 8.52 33.28 -5.76
CA TYR A 115 9.75 32.77 -5.15
C TYR A 115 10.25 31.47 -5.77
N CYS A 116 9.65 31.03 -6.88
CA CYS A 116 10.09 29.83 -7.61
C CYS A 116 11.55 29.92 -8.03
N ALA A 117 12.30 28.84 -7.80
CA ALA A 117 13.71 28.77 -8.17
C ALA A 117 13.92 28.57 -9.68
N ASN A 118 12.92 28.02 -10.37
CA ASN A 118 12.98 27.73 -11.80
C ASN A 118 11.57 27.79 -12.45
N GLU A 119 11.54 27.66 -13.77
CA GLU A 119 10.30 27.72 -14.55
C GLU A 119 9.39 26.50 -14.33
N ALA A 120 9.95 25.31 -14.11
CA ALA A 120 9.17 24.11 -13.83
C ALA A 120 8.32 24.31 -12.56
N GLN A 121 8.91 24.83 -11.48
CA GLN A 121 8.18 25.16 -10.25
C GLN A 121 7.08 26.20 -10.48
N ARG A 122 7.37 27.24 -11.28
CA ARG A 122 6.37 28.27 -11.60
C ARG A 122 5.18 27.65 -12.32
N GLN A 123 5.43 26.81 -13.32
CA GLN A 123 4.39 26.14 -14.09
C GLN A 123 3.60 25.13 -13.24
N THR A 124 4.29 24.34 -12.42
CA THR A 124 3.63 23.43 -11.46
C THR A 124 2.66 24.21 -10.56
N LEU A 125 3.11 25.30 -9.93
CA LEU A 125 2.24 26.11 -9.06
C LEU A 125 1.07 26.74 -9.83
N GLN A 126 1.29 27.21 -11.06
CA GLN A 126 0.23 27.77 -11.90
C GLN A 126 -0.83 26.72 -12.27
N LYS A 127 -0.40 25.50 -12.61
CA LYS A 127 -1.30 24.39 -12.94
C LYS A 127 -2.07 23.89 -11.71
N LEU A 128 -1.41 23.79 -10.55
CA LEU A 128 -2.09 23.52 -9.28
C LEU A 128 -3.13 24.60 -8.94
N GLN A 129 -2.79 25.87 -9.12
CA GLN A 129 -3.73 26.97 -8.91
C GLN A 129 -4.96 26.85 -9.82
N ASN A 130 -4.74 26.56 -11.11
CA ASN A 130 -5.84 26.35 -12.04
C ASN A 130 -6.71 25.17 -11.61
N SER A 131 -6.11 24.03 -11.26
CA SER A 131 -6.83 22.85 -10.80
C SER A 131 -7.67 23.13 -9.54
N PHE A 132 -7.12 23.77 -8.52
CA PHE A 132 -7.91 24.08 -7.31
C PHE A 132 -8.97 25.16 -7.54
N ARG A 133 -8.74 26.05 -8.50
CA ARG A 133 -9.71 27.08 -8.86
C ARG A 133 -10.90 26.48 -9.60
N SER A 134 -10.67 25.68 -10.65
CA SER A 134 -11.72 25.14 -11.52
C SER A 134 -12.23 23.76 -11.12
N GLY A 135 -11.46 23.01 -10.31
CA GLY A 135 -11.70 21.58 -10.06
C GLY A 135 -11.13 20.65 -11.14
N ASP A 136 -10.49 21.18 -12.19
CA ASP A 136 -9.96 20.39 -13.31
C ASP A 136 -8.80 19.49 -12.88
N LEU A 137 -9.02 18.17 -12.94
CA LEU A 137 -8.00 17.19 -12.62
C LEU A 137 -6.94 17.06 -13.72
N GLU A 138 -7.24 17.42 -14.97
CA GLU A 138 -6.22 17.37 -16.02
C GLU A 138 -5.17 18.46 -15.80
N ALA A 139 -5.58 19.66 -15.37
CA ALA A 139 -4.63 20.67 -14.89
C ALA A 139 -3.76 20.16 -13.72
N TYR A 140 -4.31 19.35 -12.81
CA TYR A 140 -3.54 18.70 -11.75
C TYR A 140 -2.52 17.71 -12.31
N ARG A 141 -2.96 16.84 -13.23
CA ARG A 141 -2.12 15.84 -13.90
C ARG A 141 -0.98 16.48 -14.67
N GLU A 142 -1.24 17.56 -15.42
CA GLU A 142 -0.20 18.36 -16.07
C GLU A 142 0.81 18.93 -15.05
N ALA A 143 0.34 19.41 -13.90
CA ALA A 143 1.22 19.88 -12.83
C ALA A 143 2.16 18.76 -12.34
N GLN A 144 1.64 17.55 -12.17
CA GLN A 144 2.43 16.38 -11.77
C GLN A 144 3.48 16.00 -12.82
N GLN A 145 3.13 16.02 -14.11
CA GLN A 145 4.08 15.74 -15.19
C GLN A 145 5.25 16.74 -15.23
N ILE A 146 4.98 18.02 -14.92
CA ILE A 146 6.01 19.06 -14.84
C ILE A 146 6.85 18.87 -13.57
N TRP A 147 6.21 18.60 -12.43
CA TRP A 147 6.86 18.38 -11.14
C TRP A 147 7.84 17.20 -11.16
N VAL A 148 7.48 16.07 -11.79
CA VAL A 148 8.38 14.91 -11.92
C VAL A 148 9.70 15.28 -12.62
N LYS A 149 9.65 16.24 -13.55
CA LYS A 149 10.81 16.72 -14.31
C LYS A 149 11.64 17.77 -13.58
N ASP A 150 11.11 18.39 -12.53
CA ASP A 150 11.86 19.33 -11.68
C ASP A 150 12.82 18.57 -10.77
N ARG A 151 14.01 18.21 -11.28
CA ARG A 151 14.98 17.40 -10.55
C ARG A 151 15.79 18.24 -9.57
N SER A 152 15.97 17.71 -8.36
CA SER A 152 16.81 18.25 -7.29
C SER A 152 16.51 19.70 -6.91
N PRO A 153 15.24 20.05 -6.64
CA PRO A 153 14.89 21.37 -6.14
C PRO A 153 15.50 21.56 -4.74
N LYS A 154 15.74 22.80 -4.30
CA LYS A 154 16.17 23.03 -2.90
C LYS A 154 15.02 22.83 -1.89
N VAL A 155 13.82 23.14 -2.33
CA VAL A 155 12.56 22.99 -1.59
C VAL A 155 11.66 22.12 -2.43
N GLU A 156 11.29 20.96 -1.90
CA GLU A 156 10.38 20.03 -2.55
C GLU A 156 8.95 20.25 -2.03
N ILE A 157 8.00 20.26 -2.96
CA ILE A 157 6.58 20.53 -2.69
C ILE A 157 5.71 19.41 -3.25
N LEU A 158 4.84 18.87 -2.41
CA LEU A 158 3.80 17.93 -2.80
C LEU A 158 2.48 18.47 -2.28
N PHE A 159 1.44 18.53 -3.11
CA PHE A 159 0.22 19.23 -2.73
C PHE A 159 -0.96 18.76 -3.60
N GLY A 160 -2.11 18.43 -3.00
CA GLY A 160 -3.34 18.09 -3.73
C GLY A 160 -4.17 16.99 -3.09
N PHE A 161 -5.08 16.39 -3.87
CA PHE A 161 -5.82 15.19 -3.50
C PHE A 161 -5.03 13.96 -3.94
N ILE A 162 -4.28 13.34 -3.02
CA ILE A 162 -3.22 12.39 -3.37
C ILE A 162 -3.61 10.95 -3.04
N GLU A 163 -3.90 10.66 -1.77
CA GLU A 163 -4.02 9.28 -1.30
C GLU A 163 -5.48 8.82 -1.10
N ALA A 164 -5.85 7.68 -1.71
CA ALA A 164 -7.22 7.16 -1.67
C ALA A 164 -7.50 6.16 -0.52
N TYR A 165 -6.62 6.08 0.48
CA TYR A 165 -6.72 5.07 1.55
C TYR A 165 -8.00 5.14 2.39
N ARG A 166 -8.60 6.32 2.52
CA ARG A 166 -9.76 6.56 3.42
C ARG A 166 -11.11 6.55 2.69
N ASP A 167 -11.11 6.52 1.37
CA ASP A 167 -12.32 6.27 0.59
C ASP A 167 -12.64 4.76 0.64
N PRO A 168 -13.81 4.33 1.12
CA PRO A 168 -14.14 2.91 1.15
C PRO A 168 -14.30 2.27 -0.23
N TYR A 169 -14.44 3.06 -1.30
CA TYR A 169 -14.35 2.55 -2.68
C TYR A 169 -12.90 2.55 -3.23
N GLY A 170 -12.02 3.42 -2.71
CA GLY A 170 -10.60 3.45 -3.04
C GLY A 170 -10.22 4.27 -4.27
N THR A 171 -11.06 5.21 -4.72
CA THR A 171 -10.75 6.07 -5.89
C THR A 171 -10.77 7.57 -5.59
N ARG A 172 -11.41 8.00 -4.51
CA ARG A 172 -11.41 9.41 -4.05
C ARG A 172 -10.26 9.63 -3.10
N ALA A 173 -9.50 10.69 -3.31
CA ALA A 173 -8.27 10.95 -2.61
C ALA A 173 -8.45 11.99 -1.49
N GLU A 174 -7.69 11.83 -0.41
CA GLU A 174 -7.60 12.78 0.68
C GLU A 174 -6.67 13.93 0.29
N PHE A 175 -7.01 15.14 0.75
CA PHE A 175 -6.17 16.31 0.54
C PHE A 175 -4.95 16.28 1.45
N GLU A 176 -3.77 16.47 0.88
CA GLU A 176 -2.52 16.60 1.63
C GLU A 176 -1.56 17.64 1.03
N GLY A 177 -0.61 18.07 1.84
CA GLY A 177 0.43 19.01 1.42
C GLY A 177 1.71 18.87 2.23
N VAL A 178 2.85 18.81 1.54
CA VAL A 178 4.18 18.69 2.12
C VAL A 178 5.07 19.80 1.56
N VAL A 179 5.75 20.50 2.45
CA VAL A 179 6.85 21.41 2.10
C VAL A 179 8.08 20.93 2.85
N SER A 180 9.15 20.67 2.11
CA SER A 180 10.35 20.05 2.65
C SER A 180 11.63 20.63 2.07
N VAL A 181 12.72 20.55 2.82
CA VAL A 181 14.05 20.93 2.36
C VAL A 181 14.84 19.67 2.08
N ILE A 182 15.53 19.62 0.95
CA ILE A 182 16.36 18.49 0.59
C ILE A 182 17.52 18.31 1.57
N ASP A 183 17.83 17.05 1.89
CA ASP A 183 19.01 16.59 2.61
C ASP A 183 19.98 15.90 1.63
N PRO A 184 20.97 16.63 1.07
CA PRO A 184 21.90 16.04 0.12
C PRO A 184 22.75 14.92 0.72
N GLU A 185 23.08 14.99 2.02
CA GLU A 185 23.87 13.97 2.69
C GLU A 185 23.04 12.71 2.93
N GLY A 186 21.80 12.86 3.42
CA GLY A 186 20.85 11.75 3.57
C GLY A 186 20.46 11.09 2.25
N SER A 187 20.57 11.81 1.12
CA SER A 187 20.20 11.29 -0.20
C SER A 187 21.26 10.37 -0.82
N LYS A 188 22.54 10.42 -0.41
CA LYS A 188 23.63 9.64 -1.02
C LYS A 188 23.37 8.12 -1.09
N ALA A 189 22.82 7.54 -0.02
CA ALA A 189 22.50 6.11 0.00
C ALA A 189 21.28 5.78 -0.89
N LEU A 190 20.34 6.72 -1.03
CA LEU A 190 19.19 6.60 -1.91
C LEU A 190 19.60 6.72 -3.37
N ASP A 191 20.51 7.65 -3.70
CA ASP A 191 21.11 7.79 -5.03
C ASP A 191 21.83 6.49 -5.44
N ALA A 192 22.64 5.92 -4.55
CA ALA A 192 23.31 4.64 -4.80
C ALA A 192 22.31 3.46 -4.95
N LEU A 193 21.17 3.50 -4.25
CA LEU A 193 20.10 2.52 -4.45
C LEU A 193 19.43 2.70 -5.82
N VAL A 194 19.19 3.94 -6.25
CA VAL A 194 18.65 4.28 -7.57
C VAL A 194 19.59 3.82 -8.69
N GLU A 195 20.89 4.10 -8.58
CA GLU A 195 21.92 3.68 -9.55
C GLU A 195 21.96 2.15 -9.73
N ARG A 196 21.70 1.41 -8.66
CA ARG A 196 21.71 -0.07 -8.65
C ARG A 196 20.33 -0.70 -8.75
N SER A 197 19.27 0.08 -8.94
CA SER A 197 17.88 -0.36 -8.96
C SER A 197 17.66 -1.56 -9.89
N GLN A 198 18.24 -1.50 -11.09
CA GLN A 198 18.13 -2.56 -12.07
C GLN A 198 18.71 -3.90 -11.62
N ASP A 199 19.84 -3.90 -10.90
CA ASP A 199 20.45 -5.12 -10.36
C ASP A 199 19.47 -5.81 -9.40
N PHE A 200 18.77 -5.03 -8.59
CA PHE A 200 17.81 -5.52 -7.62
C PHE A 200 16.47 -5.91 -8.24
N ILE A 201 16.01 -5.19 -9.27
CA ILE A 201 14.83 -5.57 -10.06
C ILE A 201 15.03 -6.95 -10.70
N ALA A 202 16.23 -7.24 -11.21
CA ALA A 202 16.56 -8.54 -11.80
C ALA A 202 16.46 -9.72 -10.79
N GLU A 203 16.46 -9.44 -9.48
CA GLU A 203 16.33 -10.45 -8.43
C GLU A 203 14.88 -10.70 -7.99
N LEU A 204 13.94 -9.85 -8.39
CA LEU A 204 12.52 -10.01 -8.07
C LEU A 204 11.98 -11.30 -8.68
N PRO A 205 11.12 -12.05 -7.97
CA PRO A 205 10.77 -13.41 -8.34
C PRO A 205 10.08 -13.51 -9.71
N TRP A 206 9.29 -12.51 -10.10
CA TRP A 206 8.65 -12.48 -11.43
C TRP A 206 9.60 -12.12 -12.58
N VAL A 207 10.80 -11.62 -12.29
CA VAL A 207 11.84 -11.34 -13.29
C VAL A 207 12.79 -12.52 -13.39
N LYS A 208 13.31 -12.96 -12.24
CA LYS A 208 14.30 -14.04 -12.15
C LYS A 208 13.78 -15.38 -12.67
N ASP A 209 12.52 -15.69 -12.40
CA ASP A 209 11.91 -16.98 -12.76
C ASP A 209 11.14 -16.91 -14.10
N ALA A 210 11.07 -15.73 -14.73
CA ALA A 210 10.52 -15.57 -16.06
C ALA A 210 11.54 -16.02 -17.11
N ALA A 211 11.44 -17.27 -17.54
CA ALA A 211 12.05 -17.68 -18.80
C ALA A 211 11.32 -16.95 -19.93
N VAL A 212 12.00 -16.03 -20.65
CA VAL A 212 11.68 -15.40 -21.96
C VAL A 212 11.89 -13.86 -21.96
N ASP A 213 12.19 -13.35 -23.16
CA ASP A 213 12.84 -12.09 -23.56
C ASP A 213 12.44 -10.77 -22.86
N GLY A 214 13.44 -9.90 -22.71
CA GLY A 214 13.36 -8.58 -22.09
C GLY A 214 14.09 -8.50 -20.75
N LYS A 215 14.70 -7.35 -20.44
CA LYS A 215 15.54 -7.16 -19.23
C LYS A 215 14.79 -7.43 -17.91
N ASN A 216 13.47 -7.21 -17.90
CA ASN A 216 12.60 -7.35 -16.73
C ASN A 216 11.48 -8.41 -16.90
N GLY A 217 11.52 -9.21 -17.97
CA GLY A 217 10.47 -10.18 -18.31
C GLY A 217 9.09 -9.56 -18.61
N PRO A 218 8.07 -10.38 -18.91
CA PRO A 218 6.77 -9.90 -19.38
C PRO A 218 5.89 -9.26 -18.28
N PHE A 219 6.21 -9.48 -17.02
CA PHE A 219 5.48 -8.95 -15.86
C PHE A 219 6.20 -7.77 -15.19
N GLY A 220 7.39 -7.41 -15.67
CA GLY A 220 8.13 -6.22 -15.26
C GLY A 220 7.91 -5.06 -16.24
N SER A 221 8.17 -3.83 -15.78
CA SER A 221 8.09 -2.64 -16.63
C SER A 221 9.16 -2.71 -17.73
N ASP A 222 8.79 -2.36 -18.97
CA ASP A 222 9.69 -2.44 -20.13
C ASP A 222 10.91 -1.51 -19.96
N LEU A 223 10.69 -0.35 -19.34
CA LEU A 223 11.71 0.61 -18.95
C LEU A 223 11.50 0.93 -17.47
N PHE A 224 12.52 0.67 -16.64
CA PHE A 224 12.60 1.27 -15.31
C PHE A 224 13.46 2.52 -15.47
N GLU A 225 12.83 3.67 -15.68
CA GLU A 225 13.53 4.94 -15.59
C GLU A 225 13.84 5.20 -14.12
N ALA A 226 15.13 5.16 -13.80
CA ALA A 226 15.63 5.42 -12.46
C ALA A 226 15.06 6.77 -11.97
N PRO A 227 14.14 6.76 -10.99
CA PRO A 227 13.50 7.97 -10.50
C PRO A 227 14.50 8.75 -9.65
N GLU A 228 14.17 10.00 -9.36
CA GLU A 228 14.85 10.72 -8.29
C GLU A 228 14.38 10.16 -6.94
N TYR A 229 15.32 9.84 -6.06
CA TYR A 229 15.03 9.44 -4.70
C TYR A 229 15.76 10.33 -3.70
N THR A 230 14.99 11.24 -3.10
CA THR A 230 15.57 12.29 -2.27
C THR A 230 15.17 12.14 -0.81
N SER A 231 16.15 12.29 0.07
CA SER A 231 15.93 12.47 1.50
C SER A 231 15.59 13.93 1.78
N VAL A 232 14.59 14.18 2.64
CA VAL A 232 14.10 15.53 2.94
C VAL A 232 13.83 15.72 4.43
N HIS A 233 13.95 16.96 4.89
CA HIS A 233 13.44 17.40 6.19
C HIS A 233 12.12 18.12 5.94
N ALA A 234 11.00 17.51 6.33
CA ALA A 234 9.69 18.13 6.22
C ALA A 234 9.61 19.34 7.17
N LEU A 235 9.32 20.53 6.61
CA LEU A 235 9.03 21.73 7.40
C LEU A 235 7.56 21.73 7.83
N THR A 236 6.69 21.34 6.90
CA THR A 236 5.25 21.22 7.11
C THR A 236 4.74 19.98 6.40
N TYR A 237 3.91 19.21 7.09
CA TYR A 237 3.15 18.11 6.52
C TYR A 237 1.69 18.23 6.98
N CYS A 238 0.83 18.70 6.08
CA CYS A 238 -0.60 18.82 6.26
C CYS A 238 -1.28 17.55 5.73
N SER A 239 -1.49 16.56 6.57
CA SER A 239 -2.23 15.34 6.22
C SER A 239 -2.86 14.72 7.48
N SER A 240 -3.78 13.78 7.29
CA SER A 240 -4.32 12.99 8.40
C SER A 240 -3.27 12.03 9.00
N MET A 241 -2.25 11.68 8.21
CA MET A 241 -1.12 10.85 8.62
C MET A 241 0.18 11.40 8.03
N VAL A 242 1.26 11.39 8.82
CA VAL A 242 2.60 11.77 8.34
C VAL A 242 3.35 10.49 7.95
N TYR A 243 3.45 10.24 6.65
CA TYR A 243 4.19 9.10 6.09
C TYR A 243 5.71 9.31 6.18
N LEU A 244 6.49 8.22 6.15
CA LEU A 244 7.95 8.26 6.20
C LEU A 244 8.58 8.20 4.79
N GLY A 245 7.91 7.51 3.87
CA GLY A 245 8.23 7.46 2.45
C GLY A 245 7.03 7.88 1.62
N ILE A 246 7.28 8.40 0.42
CA ILE A 246 6.26 8.77 -0.56
C ILE A 246 6.77 8.40 -1.97
N ASN A 247 5.94 7.77 -2.79
CA ASN A 247 6.19 7.52 -4.20
C ASN A 247 5.08 8.15 -5.07
N LEU A 248 5.42 9.17 -5.86
CA LEU A 248 4.42 9.96 -6.58
C LEU A 248 4.85 10.35 -8.00
N PRO A 249 3.89 10.66 -8.90
CA PRO A 249 2.44 10.73 -8.67
C PRO A 249 1.75 9.36 -8.67
N ASN A 250 0.53 9.29 -8.14
CA ASN A 250 -0.32 8.08 -8.15
C ASN A 250 -0.92 7.74 -9.54
N PHE A 251 -0.68 8.58 -10.55
CA PHE A 251 -1.15 8.37 -11.92
C PHE A 251 -0.24 7.41 -12.69
N GLU A 252 -0.64 6.15 -12.80
CA GLU A 252 0.16 5.08 -13.39
C GLU A 252 0.62 5.39 -14.84
N ASP A 253 -0.22 6.04 -15.63
CA ASP A 253 0.12 6.45 -16.99
C ASP A 253 1.25 7.49 -17.02
N ILE A 254 1.25 8.44 -16.08
CA ILE A 254 2.35 9.40 -15.90
C ILE A 254 3.62 8.67 -15.43
N ARG A 255 3.50 7.73 -14.49
CA ARG A 255 4.64 6.94 -14.00
C ARG A 255 5.32 6.15 -15.12
N GLN A 256 4.54 5.60 -16.04
CA GLN A 256 5.04 4.82 -17.18
C GLN A 256 5.60 5.67 -18.33
N THR A 257 5.07 6.87 -18.56
CA THR A 257 5.42 7.70 -19.74
C THR A 257 6.34 8.88 -19.43
N VAL A 258 6.38 9.32 -18.17
CA VAL A 258 7.16 10.48 -17.70
C VAL A 258 8.10 10.12 -16.55
N GLY A 259 7.67 9.24 -15.65
CA GLY A 259 8.42 8.81 -14.48
C GLY A 259 7.77 9.21 -13.16
N PHE A 260 8.52 9.07 -12.08
CA PHE A 260 8.07 9.35 -10.71
C PHE A 260 9.22 9.89 -9.85
N LYS A 261 8.89 10.32 -8.63
CA LYS A 261 9.84 10.68 -7.58
C LYS A 261 9.56 9.87 -6.32
N ASN A 262 10.63 9.56 -5.60
CA ASN A 262 10.59 8.99 -4.27
C ASN A 262 11.09 10.03 -3.28
N VAL A 263 10.39 10.19 -2.16
CA VAL A 263 10.75 11.13 -1.10
C VAL A 263 10.83 10.39 0.22
N TYR A 264 11.95 10.51 0.93
CA TYR A 264 12.17 9.95 2.26
C TYR A 264 12.23 11.07 3.30
N ILE A 265 11.37 11.04 4.32
CA ILE A 265 11.22 12.14 5.27
C ILE A 265 12.09 11.90 6.51
N ALA A 266 13.35 12.28 6.41
CA ALA A 266 14.38 11.96 7.39
C ALA A 266 14.11 12.50 8.80
N ASN A 267 13.47 13.67 8.96
CA ASN A 267 13.15 14.18 10.30
C ASN A 267 11.91 13.52 10.94
N ARG A 268 11.19 12.67 10.19
CA ARG A 268 10.19 11.74 10.74
C ARG A 268 10.82 10.46 11.27
N ASP A 269 11.99 10.11 10.75
CA ASP A 269 12.85 9.02 11.21
C ASP A 269 13.53 9.39 12.52
N GLN A 270 12.84 9.09 13.63
CA GLN A 270 13.38 9.26 14.97
C GLN A 270 13.77 7.90 15.53
N SER A 271 15.07 7.70 15.75
CA SER A 271 15.56 6.56 16.51
C SER A 271 15.03 6.61 17.93
N LEU A 272 14.55 5.47 18.43
CA LEU A 272 14.28 5.30 19.86
C LEU A 272 15.55 5.64 20.65
N THR A 273 15.44 6.53 21.63
CA THR A 273 16.51 6.85 22.55
C THR A 273 16.91 5.60 23.37
N ASN A 274 18.13 5.57 23.91
CA ASN A 274 18.56 4.50 24.82
C ASN A 274 17.61 4.29 26.02
N LYS A 275 16.89 5.35 26.43
CA LYS A 275 15.87 5.31 27.49
C LYS A 275 14.55 4.70 27.03
N GLU A 276 14.21 4.80 25.75
CA GLU A 276 13.06 4.14 25.13
C GLU A 276 13.36 2.68 24.75
N LEU A 277 14.63 2.35 24.51
CA LEU A 277 15.10 0.98 24.29
C LEU A 277 15.18 0.13 25.57
N SER A 278 15.15 0.76 26.76
CA SER A 278 15.44 0.10 28.04
C SER A 278 14.25 -0.49 28.80
N TYR A 279 13.04 -0.50 28.25
CA TYR A 279 11.88 -1.10 28.93
C TYR A 279 11.31 -2.30 28.16
N GLU A 280 11.20 -3.42 28.89
CA GLU A 280 10.52 -4.67 28.50
C GLU A 280 9.06 -4.49 28.06
N VAL A 281 8.51 -3.28 28.21
CA VAL A 281 7.12 -2.88 27.93
C VAL A 281 6.88 -2.58 26.44
N ASN A 282 7.91 -2.26 25.64
CA ASN A 282 7.71 -1.69 24.30
C ASN A 282 7.46 -2.71 23.17
N ALA A 283 7.62 -4.01 23.44
CA ALA A 283 7.35 -5.07 22.46
C ALA A 283 6.90 -6.38 23.16
N PRO A 284 5.74 -6.39 23.86
CA PRO A 284 5.28 -7.54 24.65
C PRO A 284 4.93 -8.77 23.80
N SER A 285 4.74 -8.54 22.51
CA SER A 285 4.51 -9.51 21.43
C SER A 285 5.79 -10.14 20.88
N VAL A 286 6.97 -9.73 21.34
CA VAL A 286 8.27 -10.31 20.96
C VAL A 286 8.81 -11.15 22.12
N HIS A 287 9.26 -12.36 21.80
CA HIS A 287 9.87 -13.26 22.79
C HIS A 287 11.08 -12.60 23.47
N GLU A 288 11.27 -12.87 24.75
CA GLU A 288 12.26 -12.18 25.59
C GLU A 288 13.69 -12.32 25.05
N THR A 289 14.02 -13.47 24.46
CA THR A 289 15.34 -13.71 23.83
C THR A 289 15.59 -12.86 22.59
N GLU A 290 14.54 -12.43 21.90
CA GLU A 290 14.65 -11.64 20.66
C GLU A 290 14.53 -10.13 20.93
N ARG A 291 13.84 -9.75 22.02
CA ARG A 291 13.33 -8.39 22.26
C ARG A 291 14.42 -7.32 22.23
N ARG A 292 15.55 -7.55 22.90
CA ARG A 292 16.62 -6.55 22.98
C ARG A 292 17.21 -6.26 21.60
N ARG A 293 17.57 -7.31 20.85
CA ARG A 293 18.10 -7.19 19.48
C ARG A 293 17.08 -6.53 18.56
N PHE A 294 15.84 -7.00 18.61
CA PHE A 294 14.73 -6.44 17.84
C PHE A 294 14.63 -4.92 18.04
N LEU A 295 14.52 -4.46 19.28
CA LEU A 295 14.37 -3.03 19.60
C LEU A 295 15.57 -2.19 19.16
N LEU A 296 16.80 -2.69 19.35
CA LEU A 296 18.03 -1.97 18.97
C LEU A 296 18.12 -1.69 17.46
N HIS A 297 17.55 -2.57 16.63
CA HIS A 297 17.69 -2.50 15.18
C HIS A 297 16.38 -2.23 14.43
N LEU A 298 15.23 -2.17 15.13
CA LEU A 298 13.90 -1.96 14.54
C LEU A 298 13.85 -0.73 13.65
N GLN A 299 14.21 0.44 14.18
CA GLN A 299 14.07 1.69 13.42
C GLN A 299 14.88 1.65 12.13
N ARG A 300 16.15 1.24 12.20
CA ARG A 300 17.03 1.11 11.04
C ARG A 300 16.39 0.16 10.03
N SER A 301 16.07 -1.05 10.47
CA SER A 301 15.43 -2.07 9.65
C SER A 301 14.17 -1.56 8.91
N GLU A 302 13.28 -0.84 9.60
CA GLU A 302 12.10 -0.24 8.98
C GLU A 302 12.47 0.82 7.95
N ASN A 303 13.45 1.69 8.23
CA ASN A 303 13.88 2.71 7.29
C ASN A 303 14.42 2.12 5.99
N GLN A 304 15.26 1.07 6.07
CA GLN A 304 15.76 0.40 4.87
C GLN A 304 14.63 -0.29 4.11
N LYS A 305 13.72 -0.96 4.81
CA LYS A 305 12.57 -1.59 4.20
C LYS A 305 11.70 -0.57 3.46
N ILE A 306 11.42 0.58 4.09
CA ILE A 306 10.66 1.69 3.50
C ILE A 306 11.39 2.24 2.28
N ALA A 307 12.70 2.46 2.36
CA ALA A 307 13.47 2.91 1.21
C ALA A 307 13.28 2.01 -0.02
N ILE A 308 13.35 0.70 0.21
CA ILE A 308 13.16 -0.30 -0.84
C ILE A 308 11.69 -0.39 -1.28
N HIS A 309 10.75 -0.31 -0.34
CA HIS A 309 9.30 -0.34 -0.57
C HIS A 309 8.88 0.79 -1.52
N GLU A 310 9.35 2.02 -1.29
CA GLU A 310 8.98 3.14 -2.15
C GLU A 310 9.59 3.01 -3.55
N LEU A 311 10.90 2.75 -3.64
CA LEU A 311 11.61 2.76 -4.92
C LEU A 311 11.31 1.52 -5.75
N LEU A 312 11.50 0.33 -5.16
CA LEU A 312 11.47 -0.94 -5.85
C LEU A 312 10.17 -1.69 -5.61
N GLY A 313 9.46 -1.43 -4.50
CA GLY A 313 8.10 -1.90 -4.30
C GLY A 313 7.18 -1.20 -5.29
N HIS A 314 6.71 0.00 -4.95
CA HIS A 314 5.78 0.76 -5.79
C HIS A 314 6.32 1.03 -7.20
N GLY A 315 7.60 1.36 -7.35
CA GLY A 315 8.19 1.72 -8.64
C GLY A 315 8.40 0.55 -9.63
N SER A 316 8.23 -0.71 -9.21
CA SER A 316 8.42 -1.87 -10.10
C SER A 316 7.10 -2.56 -10.46
N GLY A 317 7.12 -3.18 -11.64
CA GLY A 317 6.03 -4.04 -12.10
C GLY A 317 5.14 -3.39 -13.14
N LYS A 318 4.57 -4.22 -14.03
CA LYS A 318 3.71 -3.77 -15.13
C LYS A 318 2.24 -4.06 -14.84
N LEU A 319 1.33 -3.28 -15.42
CA LEU A 319 -0.08 -3.66 -15.59
C LEU A 319 -0.29 -4.03 -17.06
N LEU A 320 -0.71 -5.27 -17.33
CA LEU A 320 -0.96 -5.71 -18.70
C LEU A 320 -2.31 -5.17 -19.16
N SER A 321 -2.30 -4.36 -20.20
CA SER A 321 -3.50 -3.69 -20.73
C SER A 321 -3.63 -3.91 -22.22
N SER A 322 -4.83 -4.21 -22.68
CA SER A 322 -5.16 -4.26 -24.11
C SER A 322 -5.41 -2.88 -24.74
N ALA A 323 -5.37 -1.81 -23.94
CA ALA A 323 -5.59 -0.44 -24.37
C ALA A 323 -4.72 0.51 -23.54
N SER A 324 -3.46 0.65 -23.94
CA SER A 324 -2.58 1.72 -23.44
C SER A 324 -3.16 3.11 -23.78
N PRO A 325 -2.60 4.20 -23.24
CA PRO A 325 -2.96 5.56 -23.66
C PRO A 325 -2.86 5.77 -25.19
N ALA A 326 -2.03 4.99 -25.88
CA ALA A 326 -1.88 5.00 -27.35
C ALA A 326 -2.92 4.15 -28.09
N GLY A 327 -3.85 3.47 -27.40
CA GLY A 327 -4.88 2.63 -28.01
C GLY A 327 -4.40 1.24 -28.47
N VAL A 328 -3.18 0.85 -28.14
CA VAL A 328 -2.58 -0.45 -28.48
C VAL A 328 -2.31 -1.25 -27.21
N ALA A 329 -2.39 -2.58 -27.26
CA ALA A 329 -2.00 -3.44 -26.14
C ALA A 329 -0.52 -3.24 -25.79
N ASN A 330 -0.17 -3.23 -24.50
CA ASN A 330 1.21 -3.12 -24.04
C ASN A 330 1.91 -4.50 -23.91
N PHE A 331 1.32 -5.55 -24.50
CA PHE A 331 1.85 -6.91 -24.57
C PHE A 331 1.26 -7.65 -25.79
N ASP A 332 1.81 -8.81 -26.13
CA ASP A 332 1.28 -9.65 -27.22
C ASP A 332 0.01 -10.39 -26.76
N VAL A 333 -1.15 -9.90 -27.20
CA VAL A 333 -2.46 -10.50 -26.91
C VAL A 333 -2.68 -11.81 -27.68
N GLN A 334 -2.02 -12.01 -28.83
CA GLN A 334 -2.13 -13.25 -29.61
C GLN A 334 -1.29 -14.37 -29.00
N ASN A 335 -0.18 -14.02 -28.34
CA ASN A 335 0.65 -14.95 -27.58
C ASN A 335 0.84 -14.45 -26.13
N PRO A 336 -0.20 -14.55 -25.27
CA PRO A 336 -0.13 -14.01 -23.92
C PRO A 336 1.00 -14.64 -23.09
N PRO A 337 1.66 -13.86 -22.21
CA PRO A 337 2.68 -14.36 -21.31
C PRO A 337 2.23 -15.57 -20.49
N ILE A 338 3.16 -16.50 -20.23
CA ILE A 338 2.91 -17.65 -19.36
C ILE A 338 3.02 -17.20 -17.90
N SER A 339 1.93 -17.37 -17.13
CA SER A 339 1.93 -17.07 -15.70
C SER A 339 2.88 -18.02 -14.94
N PRO A 340 3.80 -17.50 -14.11
CA PRO A 340 4.69 -18.33 -13.30
C PRO A 340 3.93 -19.07 -12.18
N LEU A 341 2.71 -18.64 -11.83
CA LEU A 341 1.85 -19.31 -10.85
C LEU A 341 1.12 -20.53 -11.43
N THR A 342 0.51 -20.35 -12.61
CA THR A 342 -0.36 -21.39 -13.21
C THR A 342 0.35 -22.24 -14.26
N LYS A 343 1.53 -21.81 -14.72
CA LYS A 343 2.29 -22.38 -15.84
C LYS A 343 1.46 -22.46 -17.14
N ARG A 344 0.50 -21.55 -17.31
CA ARG A 344 -0.37 -21.43 -18.48
C ARG A 344 -0.38 -19.97 -18.98
N PRO A 345 -0.69 -19.72 -20.26
CA PRO A 345 -0.93 -18.36 -20.75
C PRO A 345 -1.98 -17.64 -19.88
N ILE A 346 -1.75 -16.37 -19.63
CA ILE A 346 -2.74 -15.52 -18.93
C ILE A 346 -4.00 -15.36 -19.80
N VAL A 347 -5.15 -15.17 -19.14
CA VAL A 347 -6.46 -15.04 -19.81
C VAL A 347 -7.21 -13.77 -19.42
N THR A 348 -6.62 -12.95 -18.55
CA THR A 348 -7.17 -11.68 -18.06
C THR A 348 -6.12 -10.57 -18.15
N TRP A 349 -6.58 -9.34 -18.33
CA TRP A 349 -5.80 -8.10 -18.41
C TRP A 349 -6.75 -6.90 -18.31
N TYR A 350 -6.20 -5.71 -18.09
CA TYR A 350 -6.97 -4.47 -18.03
C TYR A 350 -7.48 -4.06 -19.42
N LYS A 351 -8.74 -3.63 -19.48
CA LYS A 351 -9.38 -3.10 -20.69
C LYS A 351 -9.28 -1.57 -20.75
N LYS A 352 -9.76 -0.99 -21.85
CA LYS A 352 -9.77 0.46 -22.04
C LYS A 352 -10.56 1.16 -20.93
N GLY A 353 -9.91 2.08 -20.22
CA GLY A 353 -10.50 2.86 -19.12
C GLY A 353 -10.50 2.15 -17.77
N GLU A 354 -10.12 0.88 -17.69
CA GLU A 354 -9.98 0.18 -16.41
C GLU A 354 -8.69 0.59 -15.71
N THR A 355 -8.78 0.85 -14.41
CA THR A 355 -7.64 1.12 -13.53
C THR A 355 -7.47 0.00 -12.51
N TYR A 356 -6.29 -0.11 -11.91
CA TYR A 356 -6.05 -1.06 -10.81
C TYR A 356 -7.08 -0.91 -9.69
N ASN A 357 -7.31 0.32 -9.22
CA ASN A 357 -8.29 0.59 -8.16
C ASN A 357 -9.72 0.29 -8.61
N GLY A 358 -10.06 0.57 -9.86
CA GLY A 358 -11.39 0.25 -10.41
C GLY A 358 -11.68 -1.24 -10.46
N VAL A 359 -10.70 -2.06 -10.86
CA VAL A 359 -10.85 -3.53 -10.96
C VAL A 359 -10.81 -4.21 -9.59
N PHE A 360 -9.88 -3.81 -8.72
CA PHE A 360 -9.67 -4.47 -7.42
C PHE A 360 -10.55 -3.91 -6.29
N GLY A 361 -11.08 -2.70 -6.44
CA GLY A 361 -11.94 -2.05 -5.46
C GLY A 361 -11.28 -1.95 -4.09
N ASP A 362 -11.98 -2.42 -3.05
CA ASP A 362 -11.55 -2.37 -1.65
C ASP A 362 -10.28 -3.19 -1.34
N LEU A 363 -9.91 -4.13 -2.21
CA LEU A 363 -8.69 -4.93 -2.09
C LEU A 363 -7.45 -4.17 -2.59
N ALA A 364 -7.61 -3.21 -3.50
CA ALA A 364 -6.52 -2.60 -4.27
C ALA A 364 -5.40 -2.07 -3.37
N ASN A 365 -5.74 -1.18 -2.43
CA ASN A 365 -4.76 -0.54 -1.55
C ASN A 365 -4.04 -1.58 -0.68
N SER A 366 -4.77 -2.49 -0.04
CA SER A 366 -4.15 -3.49 0.86
C SER A 366 -3.22 -4.44 0.11
N MET A 367 -3.57 -4.77 -1.13
CA MET A 367 -2.80 -5.67 -1.97
C MET A 367 -1.55 -4.99 -2.55
N GLU A 368 -1.62 -3.70 -2.92
CA GLU A 368 -0.45 -2.94 -3.37
C GLU A 368 0.54 -2.73 -2.22
N GLU A 369 0.05 -2.38 -1.03
CA GLU A 369 0.89 -2.27 0.17
C GLU A 369 1.56 -3.60 0.52
N CYS A 370 0.79 -4.70 0.51
CA CYS A 370 1.34 -6.03 0.74
C CYS A 370 2.45 -6.36 -0.26
N ARG A 371 2.28 -5.98 -1.53
CA ARG A 371 3.27 -6.19 -2.59
C ARG A 371 4.54 -5.40 -2.29
N ALA A 372 4.43 -4.10 -2.05
CA ALA A 372 5.57 -3.22 -1.82
C ALA A 372 6.33 -3.57 -0.53
N GLU A 373 5.62 -3.92 0.54
CA GLU A 373 6.19 -4.46 1.79
C GLU A 373 6.94 -5.78 1.56
N CYS A 374 6.38 -6.68 0.75
CA CYS A 374 7.06 -7.93 0.39
C CYS A 374 8.31 -7.68 -0.47
N VAL A 375 8.30 -6.70 -1.38
CA VAL A 375 9.52 -6.30 -2.12
C VAL A 375 10.60 -5.83 -1.16
N GLY A 376 10.24 -4.92 -0.24
CA GLY A 376 11.13 -4.43 0.81
C GLY A 376 11.75 -5.58 1.60
N ALA A 377 10.92 -6.45 2.15
CA ALA A 377 11.35 -7.60 2.95
C ALA A 377 12.20 -8.60 2.13
N TYR A 378 11.79 -8.95 0.91
CA TYR A 378 12.46 -9.93 0.07
C TYR A 378 13.85 -9.46 -0.39
N LEU A 379 13.98 -8.19 -0.77
CA LEU A 379 15.25 -7.63 -1.24
C LEU A 379 16.22 -7.31 -0.10
N MET A 380 15.76 -7.04 1.12
CA MET A 380 16.64 -6.91 2.29
C MET A 380 17.47 -8.17 2.59
N PHE A 381 17.07 -9.34 2.09
CA PHE A 381 17.90 -10.54 2.19
C PHE A 381 19.16 -10.49 1.31
N LYS A 382 19.24 -9.56 0.34
CA LYS A 382 20.44 -9.30 -0.46
C LYS A 382 21.40 -8.41 0.31
N SER A 383 22.51 -8.99 0.75
CA SER A 383 23.51 -8.28 1.56
C SER A 383 24.14 -7.09 0.81
N GLU A 384 24.25 -7.17 -0.50
CA GLU A 384 24.74 -6.09 -1.36
C GLU A 384 23.82 -4.87 -1.36
N LEU A 385 22.52 -5.07 -1.10
CA LEU A 385 21.56 -3.98 -0.96
C LEU A 385 21.74 -3.31 0.41
N LEU A 386 21.78 -4.09 1.49
CA LEU A 386 22.00 -3.53 2.83
C LEU A 386 23.36 -2.82 2.97
N ALA A 387 24.37 -3.26 2.20
CA ALA A 387 25.68 -2.62 2.15
C ALA A 387 25.62 -1.18 1.60
N ILE A 388 24.65 -0.84 0.74
CA ILE A 388 24.43 0.53 0.26
C ILE A 388 24.13 1.48 1.43
N PHE A 389 23.42 0.98 2.43
CA PHE A 389 23.08 1.71 3.65
C PHE A 389 24.14 1.57 4.76
N GLY A 390 25.31 0.98 4.45
CA GLY A 390 26.41 0.80 5.40
C GLY A 390 26.28 -0.43 6.32
N TYR A 391 25.29 -1.30 6.10
CA TYR A 391 25.11 -2.52 6.90
C TYR A 391 25.72 -3.73 6.21
N THR A 392 26.80 -4.24 6.79
CA THR A 392 27.51 -5.46 6.37
C THR A 392 27.60 -6.41 7.56
N GLU A 393 28.13 -7.63 7.40
CA GLU A 393 28.38 -8.49 8.56
C GLU A 393 29.57 -8.02 9.43
N LYS A 394 30.31 -6.99 8.97
CA LYS A 394 31.47 -6.41 9.67
C LYS A 394 31.19 -5.04 10.30
N SER A 395 30.05 -4.41 10.01
CA SER A 395 29.65 -3.14 10.62
C SER A 395 29.14 -3.33 12.05
N GLU A 396 29.08 -2.24 12.80
CA GLU A 396 28.58 -2.24 14.19
C GLU A 396 27.15 -2.81 14.28
N VAL A 397 26.28 -2.35 13.38
CA VAL A 397 24.97 -2.97 13.13
C VAL A 397 25.12 -3.90 11.95
N LYS A 398 24.82 -5.20 12.13
CA LYS A 398 25.02 -6.18 11.07
C LYS A 398 23.85 -6.21 10.10
N ALA A 399 24.11 -6.62 8.87
CA ALA A 399 23.05 -6.92 7.90
C ALA A 399 22.11 -8.01 8.43
N SER A 400 22.62 -9.02 9.14
CA SER A 400 21.83 -10.04 9.84
C SER A 400 20.90 -9.47 10.92
N ASP A 401 21.31 -8.41 11.64
CA ASP A 401 20.47 -7.74 12.63
C ASP A 401 19.28 -7.04 11.98
N CYS A 402 19.49 -6.36 10.85
CA CYS A 402 18.40 -5.74 10.10
C CYS A 402 17.42 -6.79 9.55
N LYS A 403 17.91 -7.90 8.99
CA LYS A 403 17.05 -9.00 8.48
C LYS A 403 16.20 -9.61 9.58
N HIS A 404 16.79 -9.81 10.77
CA HIS A 404 16.10 -10.33 11.95
C HIS A 404 14.99 -9.38 12.42
N SER A 405 15.31 -8.11 12.63
CA SER A 405 14.33 -7.11 13.09
C SER A 405 13.18 -6.94 12.10
N MET A 406 13.45 -6.91 10.80
CA MET A 406 12.44 -6.81 9.74
C MET A 406 11.42 -7.95 9.83
N ILE A 407 11.86 -9.20 9.95
CA ILE A 407 10.92 -10.33 9.98
C ILE A 407 10.08 -10.36 11.26
N ILE A 408 10.64 -9.94 12.40
CA ILE A 408 9.87 -9.84 13.65
C ILE A 408 8.87 -8.68 13.61
N SER A 409 9.21 -7.57 12.95
CA SER A 409 8.35 -6.38 12.91
C SER A 409 7.03 -6.61 12.16
N VAL A 410 7.01 -7.54 11.20
CA VAL A 410 5.79 -7.94 10.45
C VAL A 410 4.64 -8.33 11.37
N TYR A 411 4.91 -8.92 12.55
CA TYR A 411 3.87 -9.30 13.52
C TYR A 411 3.33 -8.15 14.38
N GLN A 412 4.07 -7.03 14.47
CA GLN A 412 3.71 -5.91 15.35
C GLN A 412 2.51 -5.10 14.84
N HIS A 413 2.18 -5.21 13.56
CA HIS A 413 1.22 -4.36 12.90
C HIS A 413 -0.17 -5.02 12.85
N ARG A 414 -1.02 -4.70 13.83
CA ARG A 414 -2.36 -5.31 14.01
C ARG A 414 -3.54 -4.39 13.71
N LYS A 415 -3.34 -3.33 12.92
CA LYS A 415 -4.40 -2.37 12.60
C LYS A 415 -5.16 -2.79 11.34
N TRP A 416 -6.18 -3.63 11.50
CA TRP A 416 -7.01 -4.18 10.41
C TRP A 416 -7.75 -3.15 9.53
N GLY A 417 -7.95 -1.94 10.05
CA GLY A 417 -8.59 -0.83 9.33
C GLY A 417 -7.65 -0.03 8.42
N GLN A 418 -6.37 -0.41 8.31
CA GLN A 418 -5.37 0.29 7.50
C GLN A 418 -4.71 -0.70 6.52
N ALA A 419 -4.45 -0.24 5.30
CA ALA A 419 -4.00 -1.08 4.18
C ALA A 419 -2.67 -1.82 4.45
N HIS A 420 -1.66 -1.13 4.96
CA HIS A 420 -0.38 -1.74 5.34
C HIS A 420 -0.56 -2.79 6.45
N GLY A 421 -1.41 -2.53 7.45
CA GLY A 421 -1.69 -3.48 8.53
C GLY A 421 -2.32 -4.79 8.03
N ARG A 422 -3.16 -4.73 6.99
CA ARG A 422 -3.66 -5.92 6.29
C ARG A 422 -2.54 -6.64 5.52
N GLY A 423 -1.67 -5.90 4.84
CA GLY A 423 -0.49 -6.44 4.15
C GLY A 423 0.49 -7.16 5.09
N HIS A 424 0.85 -6.52 6.21
CA HIS A 424 1.71 -7.14 7.24
C HIS A 424 1.08 -8.39 7.84
N PHE A 425 -0.24 -8.41 8.03
CA PHE A 425 -0.91 -9.62 8.48
C PHE A 425 -0.81 -10.76 7.46
N ALA A 426 -0.95 -10.47 6.16
CA ALA A 426 -0.76 -11.47 5.11
C ALA A 426 0.68 -12.02 5.11
N MET A 427 1.68 -11.14 5.20
CA MET A 427 3.09 -11.53 5.34
C MET A 427 3.32 -12.39 6.58
N PHE A 428 2.79 -11.98 7.73
CA PHE A 428 2.89 -12.73 8.98
C PHE A 428 2.32 -14.15 8.85
N ARG A 429 1.16 -14.30 8.20
CA ARG A 429 0.52 -15.61 7.98
C ARG A 429 1.38 -16.55 7.15
N VAL A 430 2.01 -16.04 6.09
CA VAL A 430 2.89 -16.84 5.23
C VAL A 430 4.19 -17.20 5.95
N LEU A 431 4.76 -16.28 6.73
CA LEU A 431 5.94 -16.56 7.57
C LEU A 431 5.67 -17.61 8.64
N LEU A 432 4.50 -17.55 9.28
CA LEU A 432 4.07 -18.53 10.28
C LEU A 432 3.83 -19.92 9.67
N ALA A 433 3.39 -19.98 8.41
CA ALA A 433 3.21 -21.22 7.67
C ALA A 433 4.53 -21.82 7.15
N ALA A 434 5.63 -21.07 7.17
CA ALA A 434 6.91 -21.49 6.60
C ALA A 434 7.68 -22.42 7.55
N ASP A 435 7.71 -23.72 7.24
CA ASP A 435 8.61 -24.78 7.74
C ASP A 435 9.15 -24.65 9.18
N ASN A 436 8.26 -24.35 10.13
CA ASN A 436 8.58 -24.16 11.55
C ASN A 436 9.71 -23.14 11.78
N PHE A 437 9.82 -22.14 10.91
CA PHE A 437 10.75 -21.03 11.03
C PHE A 437 10.27 -19.99 12.06
N MET A 438 8.98 -19.66 12.03
CA MET A 438 8.36 -18.72 12.96
C MET A 438 7.40 -19.46 13.89
N GLY A 439 7.51 -19.18 15.19
CA GLY A 439 6.67 -19.78 16.22
C GLY A 439 5.92 -18.74 17.05
N LEU A 440 4.77 -19.15 17.57
CA LEU A 440 3.99 -18.38 18.54
C LEU A 440 3.99 -19.07 19.89
N GLU A 441 4.49 -18.37 20.90
CA GLU A 441 4.34 -18.78 22.30
C GLU A 441 3.14 -18.07 22.91
N VAL A 442 2.26 -18.85 23.56
CA VAL A 442 1.07 -18.34 24.22
C VAL A 442 1.31 -18.25 25.71
N ASN A 443 1.35 -17.03 26.25
CA ASN A 443 1.26 -16.80 27.68
C ASN A 443 -0.22 -16.60 28.07
N LYS A 444 -0.84 -17.65 28.59
CA LYS A 444 -2.27 -17.66 28.94
C LYS A 444 -2.62 -16.73 30.10
N GLU A 445 -1.72 -16.60 31.08
CA GLU A 445 -1.94 -15.76 32.26
C GLU A 445 -1.96 -14.28 31.90
N LEU A 446 -1.01 -13.84 31.08
CA LEU A 446 -0.91 -12.47 30.60
C LEU A 446 -1.80 -12.19 29.39
N LYS A 447 -2.50 -13.20 28.84
CA LYS A 447 -3.24 -13.14 27.58
C LYS A 447 -2.37 -12.57 26.43
N GLN A 448 -1.12 -13.00 26.37
CA GLN A 448 -0.12 -12.52 25.42
C GLN A 448 0.30 -13.61 24.42
N LEU A 449 0.62 -13.19 23.21
CA LEU A 449 1.18 -14.02 22.14
C LEU A 449 2.54 -13.46 21.74
N ARG A 450 3.61 -14.24 21.90
CA ARG A 450 4.99 -13.84 21.62
C ARG A 450 5.50 -14.54 20.37
N VAL A 451 6.09 -13.78 19.45
CA VAL A 451 6.77 -14.32 18.28
C VAL A 451 8.22 -14.61 18.59
N LYS A 452 8.68 -15.75 18.08
CA LYS A 452 10.08 -16.15 18.02
C LYS A 452 10.38 -16.73 16.63
N ILE A 453 11.62 -16.59 16.18
CA ILE A 453 12.07 -17.18 14.91
C ILE A 453 13.29 -18.07 15.11
N ASP A 454 13.46 -19.06 14.24
CA ASP A 454 14.68 -19.85 14.09
C ASP A 454 15.63 -19.14 13.12
N GLU A 455 16.65 -18.46 13.66
CA GLU A 455 17.60 -17.67 12.85
C GLU A 455 18.34 -18.49 11.79
N THR A 456 18.55 -19.79 12.02
CA THR A 456 19.23 -20.66 11.05
C THR A 456 18.43 -20.85 9.77
N LYS A 457 17.10 -20.69 9.86
CA LYS A 457 16.15 -20.81 8.76
C LYS A 457 15.73 -19.46 8.17
N LEU A 458 16.11 -18.34 8.79
CA LEU A 458 15.69 -16.99 8.42
C LEU A 458 15.93 -16.69 6.93
N VAL A 459 17.15 -16.94 6.44
CA VAL A 459 17.52 -16.62 5.06
C VAL A 459 16.82 -17.53 4.05
N TYR A 460 16.63 -18.81 4.38
CA TYR A 460 16.02 -19.77 3.45
C TYR A 460 14.49 -19.68 3.49
N CYS A 461 13.88 -19.92 4.66
CA CYS A 461 12.43 -19.94 4.84
C CYS A 461 11.82 -18.53 4.75
N GLY A 462 12.41 -17.54 5.43
CA GLY A 462 11.89 -16.17 5.45
C GLY A 462 11.91 -15.54 4.06
N ARG A 463 13.04 -15.62 3.35
CA ARG A 463 13.14 -15.09 1.98
C ARG A 463 12.21 -15.81 1.01
N LYS A 464 12.14 -17.15 1.07
CA LYS A 464 11.25 -17.93 0.20
C LYS A 464 9.78 -17.56 0.45
N ALA A 465 9.35 -17.52 1.70
CA ALA A 465 8.00 -17.13 2.09
C ALA A 465 7.61 -15.74 1.55
N MET A 466 8.49 -14.75 1.71
CA MET A 466 8.25 -13.40 1.16
C MET A 466 8.24 -13.40 -0.37
N GLY A 467 9.13 -14.14 -1.02
CA GLY A 467 9.17 -14.27 -2.49
C GLY A 467 7.93 -14.93 -3.07
N ASP A 468 7.42 -15.98 -2.43
CA ASP A 468 6.23 -16.72 -2.88
C ASP A 468 4.96 -15.88 -2.75
N LEU A 469 4.80 -15.16 -1.63
CA LEU A 469 3.68 -14.22 -1.43
C LEU A 469 3.77 -13.06 -2.42
N LEU A 470 4.97 -12.51 -2.59
CA LEU A 470 5.25 -11.43 -3.54
C LEU A 470 4.87 -11.82 -4.97
N LEU A 471 5.29 -13.01 -5.41
CA LEU A 471 4.97 -13.52 -6.75
C LEU A 471 3.46 -13.69 -6.93
N HIS A 472 2.75 -14.22 -5.93
CA HIS A 472 1.30 -14.35 -5.97
C HIS A 472 0.60 -13.00 -6.16
N VAL A 473 0.89 -12.06 -5.26
CA VAL A 473 0.27 -10.74 -5.28
C VAL A 473 0.58 -10.00 -6.58
N HIS A 474 1.84 -10.03 -7.02
CA HIS A 474 2.28 -9.33 -8.22
C HIS A 474 1.58 -9.83 -9.49
N ILE A 475 1.48 -11.15 -9.68
CA ILE A 475 0.92 -11.71 -10.91
C ILE A 475 -0.59 -11.43 -11.01
N HIS A 476 -1.35 -11.53 -9.92
CA HIS A 476 -2.77 -11.19 -9.94
C HIS A 476 -2.99 -9.70 -10.24
N ARG A 477 -2.22 -8.80 -9.61
CA ARG A 477 -2.23 -7.36 -9.91
C ARG A 477 -1.92 -7.11 -11.38
N CYS A 478 -0.86 -7.71 -11.90
CA CYS A 478 -0.36 -7.50 -13.25
C CYS A 478 -1.37 -7.93 -14.33
N THR A 479 -2.16 -8.97 -14.05
CA THR A 479 -3.08 -9.63 -15.01
C THR A 479 -4.55 -9.29 -14.78
N ALA A 480 -4.88 -8.32 -13.93
CA ALA A 480 -6.27 -7.95 -13.59
C ALA A 480 -7.12 -9.13 -13.06
N ASP A 481 -6.51 -10.15 -12.46
CA ASP A 481 -7.19 -11.36 -11.98
C ASP A 481 -7.71 -11.17 -10.55
N VAL A 482 -8.71 -10.31 -10.40
CA VAL A 482 -9.31 -9.97 -9.10
C VAL A 482 -10.05 -11.15 -8.47
N GLU A 483 -10.64 -12.04 -9.28
CA GLU A 483 -11.37 -13.20 -8.78
C GLU A 483 -10.44 -14.19 -8.10
N ALA A 484 -9.28 -14.50 -8.71
CA ALA A 484 -8.27 -15.34 -8.05
C ALA A 484 -7.63 -14.64 -6.84
N ALA A 485 -7.47 -13.31 -6.88
CA ALA A 485 -6.96 -12.55 -5.73
C ALA A 485 -7.90 -12.57 -4.52
N LYS A 486 -9.22 -12.50 -4.74
CA LYS A 486 -10.25 -12.57 -3.69
C LYS A 486 -10.47 -13.99 -3.16
N ASN A 487 -10.31 -14.99 -4.04
CA ASN A 487 -10.53 -16.38 -3.73
C ASN A 487 -9.26 -17.21 -4.01
N PRO A 488 -8.17 -17.02 -3.23
CA PRO A 488 -7.02 -17.89 -3.37
C PRO A 488 -7.48 -19.33 -3.17
N LYS A 489 -7.11 -20.22 -4.10
CA LYS A 489 -7.48 -21.65 -4.02
C LYS A 489 -7.15 -22.15 -2.62
N ARG A 490 -8.17 -22.61 -1.88
CA ARG A 490 -7.99 -23.11 -0.51
C ARG A 490 -6.89 -24.17 -0.51
N GLU A 491 -5.89 -23.98 0.34
CA GLU A 491 -4.92 -25.03 0.63
C GLU A 491 -5.67 -26.26 1.17
N ILE A 492 -5.46 -27.39 0.51
CA ILE A 492 -6.01 -28.68 0.94
C ILE A 492 -4.94 -29.33 1.80
N PHE A 493 -5.21 -29.44 3.10
CA PHE A 493 -4.30 -30.13 4.03
C PHE A 493 -4.42 -31.63 3.85
N VAL A 494 -3.28 -32.28 3.62
CA VAL A 494 -3.18 -33.73 3.69
C VAL A 494 -3.08 -34.12 5.16
N GLN A 495 -4.12 -34.77 5.69
CA GLN A 495 -4.17 -35.13 7.10
C GLN A 495 -3.50 -36.49 7.32
N ALA A 496 -2.67 -36.60 8.35
CA ALA A 496 -2.14 -37.88 8.80
C ALA A 496 -3.27 -38.76 9.36
N ASN A 497 -3.05 -40.08 9.35
CA ASN A 497 -3.90 -41.05 10.03
C ASN A 497 -3.15 -41.71 11.19
N THR A 498 -3.88 -42.21 12.18
CA THR A 498 -3.32 -43.03 13.26
C THR A 498 -3.78 -44.47 13.09
N VAL A 499 -2.85 -45.43 13.13
CA VAL A 499 -3.11 -46.87 13.01
C VAL A 499 -2.68 -47.55 14.29
N LEU A 500 -3.52 -48.41 14.84
CA LEU A 500 -3.19 -49.22 16.02
C LEU A 500 -2.65 -50.58 15.56
N GLU A 501 -1.39 -50.88 15.89
CA GLU A 501 -0.76 -52.17 15.65
C GLU A 501 -0.39 -52.80 17.00
N GLY A 502 -1.18 -53.79 17.45
CA GLY A 502 -1.09 -54.32 18.81
C GLY A 502 -1.48 -53.26 19.84
N ASP A 503 -0.57 -52.98 20.79
CA ASP A 503 -0.76 -51.97 21.85
C ASP A 503 -0.06 -50.63 21.53
N VAL A 504 0.44 -50.43 20.30
CA VAL A 504 1.19 -49.24 19.89
C VAL A 504 0.46 -48.49 18.78
N VAL A 505 0.30 -47.17 18.94
CA VAL A 505 -0.29 -46.28 17.93
C VAL A 505 0.80 -45.69 17.05
N HIS A 506 0.70 -45.92 15.74
CA HIS A 506 1.58 -45.38 14.73
C HIS A 506 0.89 -44.22 13.99
N VAL A 507 1.63 -43.13 13.74
CA VAL A 507 1.18 -42.02 12.88
C VAL A 507 1.65 -42.30 11.45
N LYS A 508 0.71 -42.37 10.50
CA LYS A 508 0.97 -42.50 9.08
C LYS A 508 0.75 -41.14 8.41
N GLU A 509 1.84 -40.51 7.99
CA GLU A 509 1.82 -39.28 7.21
C GLU A 509 1.75 -39.58 5.71
N TYR A 510 1.31 -38.59 4.93
CA TYR A 510 1.12 -38.70 3.49
C TYR A 510 1.77 -37.51 2.79
N ASP A 511 2.20 -37.73 1.55
CA ASP A 511 2.84 -36.69 0.75
C ASP A 511 1.88 -35.51 0.47
N ARG A 512 2.42 -34.30 0.38
CA ARG A 512 1.67 -33.07 0.11
C ARG A 512 1.29 -32.93 -1.38
N THR A 513 0.65 -33.96 -1.93
CA THR A 513 0.21 -34.05 -3.33
C THR A 513 -1.28 -34.35 -3.42
N ALA A 514 -1.88 -34.22 -4.61
CA ALA A 514 -3.27 -34.59 -4.81
C ALA A 514 -3.51 -36.08 -4.53
N GLU A 515 -2.55 -36.93 -4.92
CA GLU A 515 -2.53 -38.36 -4.63
C GLU A 515 -2.44 -38.62 -3.12
N GLY A 516 -1.62 -37.86 -2.39
CA GLY A 516 -1.54 -37.97 -0.93
C GLY A 516 -2.82 -37.55 -0.23
N VAL A 517 -3.52 -36.52 -0.71
CA VAL A 517 -4.88 -36.19 -0.24
C VAL A 517 -5.80 -37.39 -0.42
N LEU A 518 -5.89 -37.93 -1.65
CA LEU A 518 -6.78 -39.05 -1.95
C LEU A 518 -6.44 -40.29 -1.11
N GLN A 519 -5.15 -40.63 -0.99
CA GLN A 519 -4.70 -41.79 -0.22
C GLN A 519 -4.97 -41.63 1.27
N SER A 520 -4.80 -40.43 1.84
CA SER A 520 -5.11 -40.19 3.25
C SER A 520 -6.59 -40.40 3.58
N TRP A 521 -7.49 -40.04 2.66
CA TRP A 521 -8.93 -40.30 2.78
C TRP A 521 -9.31 -41.76 2.48
N ALA A 522 -8.66 -42.40 1.51
CA ALA A 522 -8.89 -43.81 1.19
C ALA A 522 -8.54 -44.73 2.38
N ASP A 523 -7.37 -44.51 2.99
CA ASP A 523 -6.97 -45.27 4.18
C ASP A 523 -7.88 -44.99 5.39
N ARG A 524 -8.38 -43.75 5.50
CA ARG A 524 -9.27 -43.33 6.59
C ARG A 524 -10.67 -43.93 6.46
N SER A 525 -11.23 -43.98 5.25
CA SER A 525 -12.53 -44.62 4.99
C SER A 525 -12.48 -46.12 5.27
N PHE A 526 -11.41 -46.79 4.87
CA PHE A 526 -11.17 -48.20 5.20
C PHE A 526 -11.11 -48.43 6.73
N MET A 527 -10.48 -47.54 7.49
CA MET A 527 -10.43 -47.63 8.97
C MET A 527 -11.76 -47.27 9.67
N LEU A 528 -12.62 -46.48 9.04
CA LEU A 528 -13.93 -46.09 9.57
C LEU A 528 -15.06 -47.05 9.15
N GLY A 529 -14.77 -48.04 8.29
CA GLY A 529 -15.76 -49.01 7.79
C GLY A 529 -16.82 -48.42 6.87
N LEU A 530 -16.48 -47.36 6.12
CA LEU A 530 -17.35 -46.68 5.15
C LEU A 530 -17.19 -47.21 3.73
#